data_AF-L8X1B4-F1
#
_entry.id   AF-L8X1B4-F1
#
_cell.length_a   1.000
_cell.length_b   1.000
_cell.length_c   1.000
_cell.angle_alpha   90.00
_cell.angle_beta   90.00
_cell.angle_gamma   90.00
#
_symmetry.space_group_name_H-M   'P 1'
#
loop_
_entity.id
_entity.type
_entity.pdbx_description
1 polymer ?
#
loop_
_entity_poly.entity_id
_entity_poly.type
_entity_poly.pdbx_seq_one_letter_code
_entity_poly.pdbx_strand_id
1 'polypeptide(L)'
;MSLQKPPFESQSHVFVQGETANPSPANSLEFADENLGKWVPVVSCKVTYSAYEFSQVIDALVHFPERNSPLILRADVESDVEISHSVESTVPALKGFQPTRHLRRILCPRQPNRDRALHQSCIFYTDRGDATVLVLSPDLSEEHPTPPFYHPAVWYLSLDLIRPLHD
;
A
#
# COMPACT_ATOMS: atom_id res chain seq x y z
N MET A 1 8.74 -28.82 7.73
CA MET A 1 8.03 -28.03 8.76
C MET A 1 7.19 -27.00 8.04
N SER A 2 5.87 -27.15 8.04
CA SER A 2 4.95 -26.19 7.43
C SER A 2 4.77 -25.05 8.42
N LEU A 3 5.22 -23.84 8.08
CA LEU A 3 4.93 -22.64 8.86
C LEU A 3 3.49 -22.25 8.54
N GLN A 4 2.54 -22.70 9.37
CA GLN A 4 1.18 -22.18 9.30
C GLN A 4 1.17 -20.76 9.83
N LYS A 5 0.82 -19.79 8.97
CA LYS A 5 0.44 -18.45 9.40
C LYS A 5 -0.84 -18.62 10.24
N PRO A 6 -0.92 -18.02 11.44
CA PRO A 6 -2.15 -18.09 12.22
C PRO A 6 -3.32 -17.54 11.40
N PRO A 7 -4.53 -18.10 11.57
CA PRO A 7 -5.73 -17.56 10.94
C PRO A 7 -5.90 -16.08 11.32
N PHE A 8 -6.61 -15.33 10.46
CA PHE A 8 -6.95 -13.94 10.73
C PHE A 8 -7.72 -13.84 12.05
N GLU A 9 -7.03 -13.47 13.11
CA GLU A 9 -7.65 -12.92 14.30
C GLU A 9 -7.76 -11.42 14.07
N SER A 10 -8.95 -10.86 14.28
CA SER A 10 -9.16 -9.42 14.41
C SER A 10 -8.53 -8.90 15.72
N GLN A 11 -7.30 -9.30 15.99
CA GLN A 11 -6.55 -8.88 17.14
C GLN A 11 -5.59 -7.78 16.70
N SER A 12 -5.82 -6.62 17.29
CA SER A 12 -5.04 -5.40 17.29
C SER A 12 -3.62 -5.61 17.85
N HIS A 13 -2.85 -6.55 17.28
CA HIS A 13 -1.44 -6.80 17.63
C HIS A 13 -0.48 -5.88 16.85
N VAL A 14 -0.91 -4.66 16.53
CA VAL A 14 0.03 -3.56 16.35
C VAL A 14 0.23 -2.98 17.74
N PHE A 15 1.25 -3.48 18.46
CA PHE A 15 1.72 -2.79 19.66
C PHE A 15 2.26 -1.44 19.22
N VAL A 16 1.42 -0.41 19.34
CA VAL A 16 1.82 0.99 19.27
C VAL A 16 2.85 1.18 20.39
N GLN A 17 4.11 1.40 20.04
CA GLN A 17 5.13 1.75 21.02
C GLN A 17 4.76 3.09 21.65
N GLY A 18 4.22 3.01 22.87
CA GLY A 18 4.09 4.13 23.80
C GLY A 18 2.93 5.07 23.51
N GLU A 19 1.98 5.11 24.43
CA GLU A 19 1.18 6.30 24.74
C GLU A 19 2.10 7.44 25.23
N THR A 20 2.95 7.95 24.37
CA THR A 20 3.26 9.36 24.39
C THR A 20 2.43 9.94 23.27
N ALA A 21 1.34 10.60 23.64
CA ALA A 21 0.51 11.40 22.76
C ALA A 21 1.35 12.52 22.15
N ASN A 22 2.20 12.19 21.18
CA ASN A 22 2.51 13.10 20.12
C ASN A 22 1.24 13.10 19.26
N PRO A 23 0.47 14.20 19.21
CA PRO A 23 -0.57 14.30 18.21
C PRO A 23 0.15 14.12 16.89
N SER A 24 -0.10 13.01 16.18
CA SER A 24 0.37 12.90 14.81
C SER A 24 -0.21 14.13 14.10
N PRO A 25 0.63 15.06 13.60
CA PRO A 25 0.13 16.29 12.99
C PRO A 25 -0.50 16.02 11.61
N ALA A 26 -0.54 14.75 11.19
CA ALA A 26 -1.05 14.34 9.91
C ALA A 26 -2.54 14.03 10.00
N ASN A 27 -3.34 14.67 9.16
CA ASN A 27 -4.67 14.17 8.83
C ASN A 27 -4.50 12.72 8.38
N SER A 28 -5.17 11.79 9.06
CA SER A 28 -5.15 10.39 8.65
C SER A 28 -5.68 10.31 7.22
N LEU A 29 -5.06 9.47 6.39
CA LEU A 29 -5.66 9.11 5.11
C LEU A 29 -7.09 8.60 5.37
N GLU A 30 -8.03 8.97 4.50
CA GLU A 30 -9.44 8.59 4.62
C GLU A 30 -9.97 8.11 3.27
N PHE A 31 -10.61 6.95 3.28
CA PHE A 31 -11.44 6.54 2.16
C PHE A 31 -12.67 7.46 2.07
N ALA A 32 -13.14 7.69 0.84
CA ALA A 32 -14.43 8.33 0.62
C ALA A 32 -15.59 7.41 1.00
N ASP A 33 -15.42 6.09 0.80
CA ASP A 33 -16.34 5.05 1.28
C ASP A 33 -15.92 4.56 2.67
N GLU A 34 -16.75 4.83 3.67
CA GLU A 34 -16.51 4.45 5.06
C GLU A 34 -16.52 2.93 5.29
N ASN A 35 -17.10 2.15 4.37
CA ASN A 35 -17.17 0.69 4.48
C ASN A 35 -15.84 0.00 4.19
N LEU A 36 -14.88 0.69 3.57
CA LEU A 36 -13.53 0.14 3.28
C LEU A 36 -12.66 0.02 4.53
N GLY A 37 -13.09 0.60 5.65
CA GLY A 37 -12.41 0.52 6.94
C GLY A 37 -11.62 1.78 7.28
N LYS A 38 -10.70 1.65 8.24
CA LYS A 38 -9.94 2.77 8.81
C LYS A 38 -8.46 2.56 8.60
N TRP A 39 -7.77 3.63 8.22
CA TRP A 39 -6.32 3.67 8.17
C TRP A 39 -5.75 3.73 9.58
N VAL A 40 -4.71 2.95 9.84
CA VAL A 40 -3.98 2.93 11.11
C VAL A 40 -2.54 3.31 10.83
N PRO A 41 -2.07 4.51 11.25
CA PRO A 41 -0.70 4.92 11.02
C PRO A 41 0.24 4.03 11.85
N VAL A 42 1.24 3.44 11.17
CA VAL A 42 2.21 2.52 11.81
C VAL A 42 3.53 3.24 12.11
N VAL A 43 4.01 4.09 11.19
CA VAL A 43 5.27 4.82 11.33
C VAL A 43 5.22 6.10 10.51
N SER A 44 5.89 7.15 10.99
CA SER A 44 6.06 8.42 10.28
C SER A 44 7.43 9.00 10.59
N CYS A 45 8.04 9.69 9.63
CA CYS A 45 9.27 10.44 9.85
C CYS A 45 9.29 11.75 9.05
N LYS A 46 10.10 12.70 9.51
CA LYS A 46 10.35 13.95 8.77
C LYS A 46 11.31 13.67 7.63
N VAL A 47 11.04 14.29 6.49
CA VAL A 47 11.83 14.10 5.26
C VAL A 47 12.14 15.46 4.63
N THR A 48 13.22 15.53 3.86
CA THR A 48 13.69 16.76 3.19
C THR A 48 13.57 16.68 1.67
N TYR A 49 13.11 15.54 1.14
CA TYR A 49 12.89 15.35 -0.28
C TYR A 49 11.54 15.92 -0.72
N SER A 50 11.46 16.24 -2.00
CA SER A 50 10.29 16.74 -2.71
C SER A 50 9.28 15.62 -3.04
N ALA A 51 8.08 16.02 -3.43
CA ALA A 51 7.08 15.07 -3.91
C ALA A 51 7.48 14.37 -5.21
N TYR A 52 8.25 15.03 -6.07
CA TYR A 52 8.82 14.41 -7.26
C TYR A 52 9.77 13.26 -6.88
N GLU A 53 10.69 13.48 -5.94
CA GLU A 53 11.60 12.42 -5.49
C GLU A 53 10.83 11.28 -4.82
N PHE A 54 9.81 11.59 -4.01
CA PHE A 54 8.92 10.59 -3.44
C PHE A 54 8.22 9.76 -4.53
N SER A 55 7.69 10.41 -5.57
CA SER A 55 6.98 9.74 -6.67
C SER A 55 7.88 8.75 -7.40
N GLN A 56 9.16 9.11 -7.62
CA GLN A 56 10.15 8.21 -8.20
C GLN A 56 10.44 7.00 -7.29
N VAL A 57 10.50 7.21 -5.97
CA VAL A 57 10.77 6.13 -5.00
C VAL A 57 9.60 5.15 -4.92
N ILE A 58 8.36 5.63 -4.82
CA ILE A 58 7.18 4.74 -4.76
C ILE A 58 7.00 3.99 -6.09
N ASP A 59 7.31 4.61 -7.23
CA ASP A 59 7.32 3.91 -8.53
C ASP A 59 8.38 2.81 -8.58
N ALA A 60 9.61 3.11 -8.14
CA ALA A 60 10.68 2.12 -8.05
C ALA A 60 10.34 0.98 -7.08
N LEU A 61 9.63 1.25 -5.98
CA LEU A 61 9.15 0.23 -5.04
C LEU A 61 8.11 -0.70 -5.71
N VAL A 62 7.27 -0.16 -6.58
CA VAL A 62 6.28 -0.93 -7.33
C VAL A 62 6.95 -1.83 -8.39
N HIS A 63 7.99 -1.37 -9.06
CA HIS A 63 8.67 -2.14 -10.10
C HIS A 63 9.74 -3.11 -9.57
N PHE A 64 10.42 -2.74 -8.47
CA PHE A 64 11.58 -3.47 -7.94
C PHE A 64 11.43 -3.80 -6.45
N PRO A 65 10.35 -4.49 -6.02
CA PRO A 65 10.10 -4.79 -4.61
C PRO A 65 11.18 -5.68 -3.96
N GLU A 66 11.94 -6.45 -4.75
CA GLU A 66 13.05 -7.30 -4.28
C GLU A 66 14.18 -6.50 -3.63
N ARG A 67 14.27 -5.19 -3.90
CA ARG A 67 15.22 -4.29 -3.24
C ARG A 67 14.87 -4.00 -1.78
N ASN A 68 13.61 -4.20 -1.41
CA ASN A 68 13.06 -3.86 -0.09
C ASN A 68 12.63 -5.08 0.72
N SER A 69 12.50 -6.26 0.11
CA SER A 69 12.10 -7.48 0.78
C SER A 69 12.92 -8.68 0.31
N PRO A 70 13.65 -9.38 1.21
CA PRO A 70 14.45 -10.55 0.83
C PRO A 70 13.58 -11.76 0.46
N LEU A 71 12.28 -11.73 0.78
CA LEU A 71 11.34 -12.82 0.49
C LEU A 71 10.72 -12.71 -0.91
N ILE A 72 10.86 -11.56 -1.57
CA ILE A 72 10.36 -11.32 -2.92
C ILE A 72 11.52 -11.48 -3.90
N LEU A 73 11.30 -12.21 -4.99
CA LEU A 73 12.26 -12.39 -6.07
C LEU A 73 12.22 -11.21 -7.05
N ARG A 74 11.01 -10.82 -7.45
CA ARG A 74 10.70 -9.73 -8.39
C ARG A 74 9.20 -9.44 -8.40
N ALA A 75 8.80 -8.40 -9.13
CA ALA A 75 7.43 -8.21 -9.59
C ALA A 75 7.32 -8.40 -11.11
N ASP A 76 6.27 -9.07 -11.55
CA ASP A 76 5.89 -9.16 -12.96
C ASP A 76 4.68 -8.23 -13.19
N VAL A 77 4.81 -7.23 -14.07
CA VAL A 77 3.73 -6.25 -14.34
C VAL A 77 2.72 -6.85 -15.32
N GLU A 78 1.44 -6.83 -14.94
CA GLU A 78 0.33 -7.34 -15.77
C GLU A 78 -0.34 -6.23 -16.58
N SER A 79 -0.56 -5.08 -15.95
CA SER A 79 -1.15 -3.91 -16.58
C SER A 79 -0.65 -2.64 -15.91
N ASP A 80 -0.56 -1.58 -16.68
CA ASP A 80 -0.15 -0.28 -16.19
C ASP A 80 -0.90 0.81 -16.96
N VAL A 81 -1.85 1.46 -16.28
CA VAL A 81 -2.84 2.32 -16.91
C VAL A 81 -2.91 3.65 -16.18
N GLU A 82 -2.71 4.73 -16.92
CA GLU A 82 -3.04 6.09 -16.46
C GLU A 82 -4.56 6.21 -16.31
N ILE A 83 -4.99 6.62 -15.12
CA ILE A 83 -6.40 6.84 -14.80
C ILE A 83 -6.79 8.22 -15.34
N SER A 84 -7.63 8.20 -16.36
CA SER A 84 -8.42 9.38 -16.76
C SER A 84 -9.82 9.30 -16.13
N HIS A 85 -10.58 10.39 -16.18
CA HIS A 85 -11.89 10.55 -15.53
C HIS A 85 -12.95 9.45 -15.80
N SER A 86 -12.73 8.51 -16.73
CA SER A 86 -13.68 7.45 -17.07
C SER A 86 -13.48 6.11 -16.33
N VAL A 87 -12.38 5.93 -15.58
CA VAL A 87 -12.03 4.65 -14.90
C VAL A 87 -12.23 4.68 -13.38
N GLU A 88 -12.83 5.74 -12.84
CA GLU A 88 -12.96 6.01 -11.39
C GLU A 88 -13.71 4.93 -10.61
N SER A 89 -14.52 4.09 -11.26
CA SER A 89 -15.37 3.08 -10.61
C SER A 89 -14.62 1.91 -9.96
N THR A 90 -13.40 1.58 -10.41
CA THR A 90 -12.70 0.36 -9.95
C THR A 90 -11.60 0.59 -8.92
N VAL A 91 -11.32 1.85 -8.57
CA VAL A 91 -10.29 2.21 -7.59
C VAL A 91 -10.92 2.82 -6.34
N PRO A 92 -10.40 2.53 -5.13
CA PRO A 92 -10.94 3.12 -3.92
C PRO A 92 -10.69 4.63 -3.93
N ALA A 93 -11.74 5.42 -3.75
CA ALA A 93 -11.64 6.86 -3.66
C ALA A 93 -11.06 7.29 -2.30
N LEU A 94 -10.13 8.26 -2.32
CA LEU A 94 -9.50 8.84 -1.14
C LEU A 94 -9.90 10.31 -1.00
N LYS A 95 -10.29 10.74 0.20
CA LYS A 95 -10.69 12.13 0.43
C LYS A 95 -9.50 13.06 0.20
N GLY A 96 -9.68 14.06 -0.67
CA GLY A 96 -8.65 15.07 -0.97
C GLY A 96 -7.58 14.62 -1.97
N PHE A 97 -7.69 13.42 -2.54
CA PHE A 97 -6.74 12.89 -3.50
C PHE A 97 -7.43 12.40 -4.77
N GLN A 98 -6.75 12.53 -5.90
CA GLN A 98 -7.20 12.02 -7.19
C GLN A 98 -6.32 10.86 -7.64
N PRO A 99 -6.90 9.71 -8.04
CA PRO A 99 -6.12 8.61 -8.59
C PRO A 99 -5.56 9.00 -9.95
N THR A 100 -4.28 8.73 -10.19
CA THR A 100 -3.60 9.08 -11.45
C THR A 100 -3.18 7.87 -12.25
N ARG A 101 -2.83 6.76 -11.59
CA ARG A 101 -2.31 5.56 -12.26
C ARG A 101 -2.67 4.32 -11.47
N HIS A 102 -3.03 3.26 -12.19
CA HIS A 102 -3.28 1.94 -11.63
C HIS A 102 -2.44 0.90 -12.35
N LEU A 103 -1.53 0.31 -11.58
CA LEU A 103 -0.63 -0.76 -12.00
C LEU A 103 -1.02 -2.05 -11.29
N ARG A 104 -1.21 -3.12 -12.06
CA ARG A 104 -1.41 -4.48 -11.53
C ARG A 104 -0.13 -5.27 -11.72
N ARG A 105 0.32 -5.94 -10.65
CA ARG A 105 1.53 -6.76 -10.65
C ARG A 105 1.31 -8.09 -9.95
N ILE A 106 2.18 -9.05 -10.28
CA ILE A 106 2.36 -10.29 -9.55
C ILE A 106 3.64 -10.19 -8.74
N LEU A 107 3.54 -10.27 -7.41
CA LEU A 107 4.69 -10.44 -6.54
C LEU A 107 5.13 -11.91 -6.57
N CYS A 108 6.32 -12.15 -7.11
CA CYS A 108 6.90 -13.48 -7.23
C CYS A 108 7.80 -13.77 -6.02
N PRO A 109 7.49 -14.78 -5.18
CA PRO A 109 8.30 -15.11 -4.02
C PRO A 109 9.65 -15.71 -4.41
N ARG A 110 10.66 -15.48 -3.58
CA ARG A 110 11.99 -16.09 -3.73
C ARG A 110 12.00 -17.60 -3.49
N GLN A 111 11.02 -18.13 -2.76
CA GLN A 111 10.83 -19.57 -2.55
C GLN A 111 9.43 -20.02 -2.99
N PRO A 112 9.19 -20.22 -4.31
CA PRO A 112 7.86 -20.58 -4.84
C PRO A 112 7.27 -21.89 -4.31
N ASN A 113 8.12 -22.83 -3.89
CA ASN A 113 7.68 -24.08 -3.27
C ASN A 113 7.16 -23.89 -1.84
N ARG A 114 7.39 -22.71 -1.23
CA ARG A 114 7.01 -22.39 0.15
C ARG A 114 5.90 -21.33 0.22
N ASP A 115 6.00 -20.32 -0.63
CA ASP A 115 5.04 -19.23 -0.71
C ASP A 115 4.50 -19.13 -2.14
N ARG A 116 3.23 -18.76 -2.28
CA ARG A 116 2.59 -18.53 -3.58
C ARG A 116 2.84 -17.12 -4.08
N ALA A 117 2.68 -16.91 -5.38
CA ALA A 117 2.62 -15.57 -5.97
C ALA A 117 1.38 -14.80 -5.50
N LEU A 118 1.47 -13.47 -5.48
CA LEU A 118 0.37 -12.59 -5.08
C LEU A 118 0.12 -11.54 -6.14
N HIS A 119 -1.09 -11.53 -6.72
CA HIS A 119 -1.57 -10.40 -7.50
C HIS A 119 -1.83 -9.22 -6.57
N GLN A 120 -1.40 -8.04 -6.98
CA GLN A 120 -1.51 -6.83 -6.18
C GLN A 120 -1.82 -5.64 -7.06
N SER A 121 -2.85 -4.90 -6.66
CA SER A 121 -3.21 -3.62 -7.25
C SER A 121 -2.39 -2.51 -6.58
N CYS A 122 -1.74 -1.68 -7.39
CA CYS A 122 -0.90 -0.54 -6.98
C CYS A 122 -1.50 0.73 -7.56
N ILE A 123 -2.03 1.61 -6.71
CA ILE A 123 -2.78 2.79 -7.14
C ILE A 123 -2.06 4.02 -6.63
N PHE A 124 -1.71 4.90 -7.55
CA PHE A 124 -1.04 6.16 -7.28
C PHE A 124 -2.08 7.27 -7.22
N TYR A 125 -1.95 8.14 -6.23
CA TYR A 125 -2.80 9.31 -6.08
C TYR A 125 -1.97 10.57 -5.91
N THR A 126 -2.58 11.69 -6.32
CA THR A 126 -2.04 13.03 -6.13
C THR A 126 -3.05 13.95 -5.48
N ASP A 127 -2.55 14.89 -4.68
CA ASP A 127 -3.28 16.07 -4.23
C ASP A 127 -3.02 17.27 -5.16
N ARG A 128 -1.79 17.42 -5.68
CA ARG A 128 -1.34 18.58 -6.48
C ARG A 128 -0.18 18.22 -7.43
N GLY A 129 -0.44 17.41 -8.46
CA GLY A 129 0.53 17.08 -9.52
C GLY A 129 1.22 15.73 -9.33
N ASP A 130 2.38 15.72 -8.66
CA ASP A 130 3.14 14.48 -8.42
C ASP A 130 2.37 13.50 -7.51
N ALA A 131 2.59 12.21 -7.71
CA ALA A 131 2.02 11.18 -6.85
C ALA A 131 2.59 11.29 -5.42
N THR A 132 1.71 11.50 -4.45
CA THR A 132 2.02 11.67 -3.03
C THR A 132 1.46 10.54 -2.18
N VAL A 133 0.63 9.67 -2.73
CA VAL A 133 0.11 8.48 -2.04
C VAL A 133 0.19 7.27 -2.97
N LEU A 134 0.69 6.16 -2.44
CA LEU A 134 0.60 4.84 -3.04
C LEU A 134 -0.28 3.96 -2.16
N VAL A 135 -1.34 3.38 -2.73
CA VAL A 135 -2.15 2.34 -2.07
C VAL A 135 -1.87 0.99 -2.73
N LEU A 136 -1.56 0.00 -1.90
CA LEU A 136 -1.32 -1.38 -2.28
C LEU A 136 -2.44 -2.26 -1.73
N SER A 137 -3.10 -3.02 -2.60
CA SER A 137 -4.16 -3.95 -2.24
C SER A 137 -3.81 -5.35 -2.74
N PRO A 138 -3.71 -6.38 -1.87
CA PRO A 138 -3.56 -7.75 -2.30
C PRO A 138 -4.87 -8.23 -2.93
N ASP A 139 -4.79 -8.92 -4.07
CA ASP A 139 -5.97 -9.55 -4.67
C ASP A 139 -6.13 -10.94 -4.02
N LEU A 140 -7.10 -11.04 -3.12
CA LEU A 140 -7.45 -12.26 -2.41
C LEU A 140 -8.68 -12.89 -3.04
N SER A 141 -8.71 -14.22 -3.12
CA SER A 141 -9.83 -14.99 -3.68
C SER A 141 -10.39 -15.96 -2.65
N GLU A 142 -11.53 -16.60 -2.94
CA GLU A 142 -12.06 -17.66 -2.08
C GLU A 142 -11.07 -18.84 -1.94
N GLU A 143 -10.31 -19.14 -2.99
CA GLU A 143 -9.26 -20.15 -2.97
C GLU A 143 -8.04 -19.71 -2.13
N HIS A 144 -7.79 -18.41 -2.06
CA HIS A 144 -6.64 -17.81 -1.37
C HIS A 144 -7.07 -16.60 -0.51
N PRO A 145 -7.83 -16.84 0.59
CA PRO A 145 -8.46 -15.77 1.37
C PRO A 145 -7.48 -15.01 2.28
N THR A 146 -6.24 -15.48 2.39
CA THR A 146 -5.20 -14.86 3.23
C THR A 146 -3.93 -14.59 2.43
N PRO A 147 -3.27 -13.43 2.57
CA PRO A 147 -2.06 -13.12 1.83
C PRO A 147 -0.88 -14.06 2.21
N PRO A 148 0.12 -14.26 1.33
CA PRO A 148 1.29 -15.09 1.59
C PRO A 148 2.07 -14.64 2.82
N PHE A 149 3.06 -15.43 3.26
CA PHE A 149 3.82 -15.11 4.46
C PHE A 149 4.56 -13.77 4.36
N TYR A 150 5.08 -13.44 3.18
CA TYR A 150 5.85 -12.21 2.95
C TYR A 150 5.01 -10.92 2.86
N HIS A 151 3.68 -11.00 2.99
CA HIS A 151 2.79 -9.85 2.93
C HIS A 151 1.99 -9.72 4.25
N PRO A 152 1.86 -8.49 4.80
CA PRO A 152 1.06 -8.26 6.00
C PRO A 152 -0.41 -8.66 5.80
N ALA A 153 -1.09 -9.09 6.87
CA ALA A 153 -2.50 -9.49 6.81
C ALA A 153 -3.44 -8.27 6.86
N VAL A 154 -3.38 -7.42 5.84
CA VAL A 154 -4.19 -6.20 5.71
C VAL A 154 -4.82 -6.12 4.32
N TRP A 155 -5.99 -5.48 4.23
CA TRP A 155 -6.67 -5.21 2.95
C TRP A 155 -5.98 -4.12 2.14
N TYR A 156 -5.42 -3.12 2.82
CA TYR A 156 -4.70 -2.03 2.19
C TYR A 156 -3.44 -1.68 2.97
N LEU A 157 -2.38 -1.36 2.25
CA LEU A 157 -1.15 -0.76 2.77
C LEU A 157 -0.90 0.54 2.00
N SER A 158 -0.63 1.63 2.71
CA SER A 158 -0.31 2.92 2.08
C SER A 158 1.11 3.39 2.39
N LEU A 159 1.69 4.11 1.44
CA LEU A 159 2.82 5.00 1.65
C LEU A 159 2.38 6.39 1.19
N ASP A 160 2.46 7.38 2.08
CA ASP A 160 2.01 8.74 1.81
C ASP A 160 3.04 9.79 2.24
N LEU A 161 3.19 10.83 1.42
CA LEU A 161 3.97 12.02 1.73
C LEU A 161 3.04 13.09 2.29
N ILE A 162 3.07 13.26 3.61
CA ILE A 162 2.30 14.31 4.29
C ILE A 162 3.01 15.64 4.08
N ARG A 163 2.35 16.56 3.36
CA ARG A 163 2.80 17.93 3.23
C ARG A 163 2.24 18.76 4.40
N PRO A 164 3.04 19.65 5.02
CA PRO A 164 2.50 20.60 5.97
C PRO A 164 1.45 21.46 5.28
N LEU A 165 0.33 21.71 5.95
CA LEU A 165 -0.63 22.72 5.52
C LEU A 165 0.12 24.05 5.51
N HIS A 166 0.23 24.68 4.33
CA HIS A 166 0.66 26.07 4.26
C HIS A 166 -0.49 26.92 4.80
N ASP A 167 -0.29 27.54 5.96
CA ASP A 167 -1.09 28.68 6.45
C ASP A 167 -0.89 29.91 5.55
#